data_AF-A0A522DGJ5-F1
#
_entry.id   AF-A0A522DGJ5-F1
#
_cell.length_a   1.000
_cell.length_b   1.000
_cell.length_c   1.000
_cell.angle_alpha   90.00
_cell.angle_beta   90.00
_cell.angle_gamma   90.00
#
_symmetry.space_group_name_H-M   'P 1'
#
loop_
_entity.id
_entity.type
_entity.pdbx_description
1 polymer ?
#
loop_
_entity_poly.entity_id
_entity_poly.type
_entity_poly.pdbx_seq_one_letter_code
_entity_poly.pdbx_strand_id
1 'polypeptide(L)' 'KRYEDWQLDDPAGQGIEAVRPIRDEIKRRVEQLIESLEIAAA' A
#
# COMPACT_ATOMS: atom_id res chain seq x y z
N LYS A 1 0.85 -9.49 -16.25
CA LYS A 1 1.27 -8.65 -15.10
C LYS A 1 0.09 -7.75 -14.74
N ARG A 2 -0.26 -7.65 -13.45
CA ARG A 2 -1.30 -6.74 -12.93
C ARG A 2 -0.62 -5.49 -12.38
N TYR A 3 -1.21 -4.33 -12.63
CA TYR A 3 -0.73 -3.04 -12.12
C TYR A 3 -1.82 -2.42 -11.26
N GLU A 4 -1.43 -1.94 -10.09
CA GLU A 4 -2.27 -1.15 -9.20
C GLU A 4 -1.68 0.25 -9.13
N ASP A 5 -2.54 1.26 -9.30
CA ASP A 5 -2.16 2.66 -9.14
C ASP A 5 -2.90 3.23 -7.94
N TRP A 6 -2.13 3.74 -6.99
CA TRP A 6 -2.62 4.17 -5.69
C TRP A 6 -2.26 5.62 -5.48
N GLN A 7 -3.29 6.46 -5.41
CA GLN A 7 -3.11 7.82 -4.90
C GLN A 7 -2.82 7.77 -3.40
N LEU A 8 -1.70 8.38 -3.03
CA LEU A 8 -1.17 8.48 -1.68
C LEU A 8 -0.59 9.88 -1.51
N ASP A 9 -0.69 10.43 -0.30
CA ASP A 9 -0.07 11.72 0.02
C ASP A 9 1.46 11.60 0.01
N ASP A 10 2.14 12.69 -0.36
CA ASP A 10 3.60 12.73 -0.39
C ASP A 10 4.17 12.94 1.03
N PRO A 11 4.94 11.96 1.56
CA PRO A 11 5.58 12.10 2.88
C PRO A 11 6.82 13.01 2.87
N ALA A 12 7.31 13.44 1.71
CA ALA A 12 8.56 14.20 1.63
C ALA A 12 8.51 15.50 2.44
N GLY A 13 9.51 15.69 3.30
CA GLY A 13 9.60 16.87 4.17
C GLY A 13 8.65 16.85 5.37
N GLN A 14 7.84 15.81 5.56
CA GLN A 14 6.97 15.66 6.73
C GLN A 14 7.67 14.94 7.90
N GLY A 15 7.16 15.17 9.10
CA GLY A 15 7.60 14.45 10.31
C GLY A 15 7.10 13.01 10.34
N ILE A 16 7.75 12.17 11.15
CA ILE A 16 7.47 10.72 11.22
C ILE A 16 6.01 10.38 11.53
N GLU A 17 5.32 11.21 12.30
CA GLU A 17 3.90 11.02 12.64
C GLU A 17 2.97 11.12 11.42
N ALA A 18 3.35 11.89 10.41
CA ALA A 18 2.59 11.96 9.15
C ALA A 18 2.98 10.85 8.16
N VAL A 19 4.23 10.37 8.22
CA VAL A 19 4.71 9.26 7.38
C VAL A 19 4.11 7.91 7.80
N ARG A 20 3.95 7.68 9.11
CA ARG A 20 3.41 6.43 9.67
C ARG A 20 2.06 6.01 9.05
N PRO A 21 1.01 6.86 9.00
CA PRO A 21 -0.27 6.47 8.41
C PRO A 21 -0.17 6.17 6.92
N ILE A 22 0.64 6.90 6.16
CA ILE A 22 0.86 6.65 4.73
C ILE A 22 1.49 5.26 4.52
N ARG A 23 2.53 4.94 5.29
CA ARG A 23 3.17 3.61 5.27
C ARG A 23 2.18 2.50 5.65
N ASP A 24 1.37 2.71 6.68
CA ASP A 24 0.46 1.69 7.18
C ASP A 24 -0.67 1.41 6.17
N GLU A 25 -1.11 2.43 5.44
CA GLU A 25 -2.05 2.27 4.32
C GLU A 25 -1.43 1.48 3.16
N ILE A 26 -0.17 1.78 2.78
CA ILE A 26 0.55 1.00 1.76
C ILE A 26 0.64 -0.46 2.18
N LYS A 27 1.03 -0.73 3.43
CA LYS A 27 1.17 -2.09 3.96
C LYS A 27 -0.15 -2.86 3.81
N ARG A 28 -1.26 -2.27 4.25
CA ARG A 28 -2.58 -2.88 4.17
C ARG A 28 -2.97 -3.22 2.72
N ARG A 29 -2.75 -2.30 1.78
CA ARG A 29 -3.07 -2.54 0.35
C ARG A 29 -2.21 -3.63 -0.26
N VAL A 30 -0.92 -3.70 0.09
CA VAL A 30 -0.02 -4.75 -0.37
C VAL A 30 -0.43 -6.13 0.17
N GLU A 31 -0.75 -6.22 1.46
CA GLU A 31 -1.23 -7.48 2.08
C GLU A 31 -2.50 -7.99 1.37
N GLN A 32 -3.47 -7.10 1.13
CA GLN A 32 -4.70 -7.44 0.40
C GLN A 32 -4.42 -7.86 -1.05
N LEU A 33 -3.47 -7.19 -1.73
CA LEU A 33 -3.11 -7.56 -3.10
C LEU A 33 -2.53 -8.97 -3.12
N ILE A 34 -1.60 -9.30 -2.21
CA ILE A 34 -0.99 -10.64 -2.11
C ILE A 34 -2.07 -11.70 -1.88
N GLU A 35 -2.94 -11.50 -0.90
CA GLU A 35 -4.06 -12.43 -0.63
C GLU A 35 -4.94 -12.64 -1.87
N SER A 36 -5.26 -11.55 -2.59
CA SER A 36 -6.05 -11.65 -3.82
C SER A 36 -5.37 -12.44 -4.94
N LEU A 37 -4.03 -12.38 -5.01
CA LEU A 37 -3.24 -13.11 -6.00
C LEU A 37 -3.12 -14.59 -5.64
N GLU A 38 -3.04 -14.93 -4.36
CA GLU A 38 -3.04 -16.31 -3.89
C GLU A 38 -4.39 -16.99 -4.14
N ILE A 39 -5.50 -16.28 -3.92
CA ILE A 39 -6.85 -16.76 -4.26
C ILE A 39 -6.99 -16.97 -5.77
N ALA A 40 -6.49 -16.05 -6.59
CA ALA A 40 -6.60 -16.15 -8.05
C ALA A 40 -5.76 -17.28 -8.66
N ALA A 41 -4.80 -17.85 -7.92
CA ALA A 41 -3.96 -18.95 -8.36
C ALA A 41 -4.49 -20.34 -7.95
N ALA A 42 -5.50 -20.40 -7.10
CA ALA A 42 -6.20 -21.62 -6.69
C ALA A 42 -7.34 -21.98 -7.66
#